data_AF-A0AAJ4X9Q5-F1
#
_entry.id   AF-A0AAJ4X9Q5-F1
#
_cell.length_a   1.000
_cell.length_b   1.000
_cell.length_c   1.000
_cell.angle_alpha   90.00
_cell.angle_beta   90.00
_cell.angle_gamma   90.00
#
_symmetry.space_group_name_H-M   'P 1'
#
loop_
_entity.id
_entity.type
_entity.pdbx_description
1 polymer ?
#
loop_
_entity_poly.entity_id
_entity_poly.type
_entity_poly.pdbx_seq_one_letter_code
_entity_poly.pdbx_strand_id
1 'polypeptide(L)'
;MATRSILGFLSIALLLLASCNKEEFPINSSFFNNPENDSKTLVYEGKKAGDFEHAADQMDWSGIKKLILKGHINNKDIGIIKRYIAETFDGELRELDFRDADVFEGQFINSPFHKLKNLEHFVYPKKIKSTGDNVMSESFWVREIIIPQDVEIIGDRTFEIVSFRIDFQGTGQVFPIDIPYMAKERYQLPKTVKEIGEFAYRYYPYQELSLPESVETIKRGCFANSKLTSFTFPAKVTAVPDECFFLSNDLESINLPEGLTSIGSAAFEGTKIQELLMPDGVNQVGEGFLSGIKLKKIKWSQSLTELSVRAMRGSQLDELHIPDQITKIGESCFYQSTIKRIWFHKNISSLGLGFINGMSNLEEVHITWAIPPAANSLFNDILISPLGKPEYNKSPDFEKVKLFVPKGTSIAYKNAAGWKNFKQIIEE
;
A
#
# COMPACT_ATOMS: atom_id res chain seq x y z
N MET A 1 4.21 -84.70 35.59
CA MET A 1 2.91 -84.69 36.30
C MET A 1 2.59 -83.23 36.59
N ALA A 2 1.60 -82.68 35.87
CA ALA A 2 0.87 -81.40 36.07
C ALA A 2 1.67 -80.06 36.07
N THR A 3 1.28 -78.94 35.44
CA THR A 3 0.19 -78.55 34.51
C THR A 3 0.47 -77.10 34.02
N ARG A 4 0.27 -76.83 32.71
CA ARG A 4 -0.36 -75.64 32.05
C ARG A 4 -0.27 -74.26 32.74
N SER A 5 0.41 -73.28 32.13
CA SER A 5 -0.10 -72.21 31.22
C SER A 5 -1.06 -71.17 31.85
N ILE A 6 -0.73 -69.86 31.73
CA ILE A 6 -1.57 -68.72 31.26
C ILE A 6 -1.17 -67.37 31.91
N LEU A 7 -0.78 -66.45 31.02
CA LEU A 7 -0.94 -64.98 30.96
C LEU A 7 -0.74 -64.07 32.20
N GLY A 8 0.05 -62.99 31.98
CA GLY A 8 -0.13 -61.73 32.69
C GLY A 8 1.03 -60.73 32.57
N PHE A 9 1.10 -60.00 31.44
CA PHE A 9 1.77 -58.71 31.25
C PHE A 9 3.31 -58.61 31.28
N LEU A 10 3.87 -58.57 30.07
CA LEU A 10 5.17 -57.97 29.75
C LEU A 10 5.05 -56.45 29.66
N SER A 11 6.19 -55.79 29.89
CA SER A 11 6.52 -54.39 29.64
C SER A 11 6.17 -53.41 30.76
N ILE A 12 7.20 -53.01 31.50
CA ILE A 12 7.59 -51.62 31.77
C ILE A 12 8.95 -51.68 32.49
N ALA A 13 9.79 -50.69 32.19
CA ALA A 13 11.09 -50.37 32.80
C ALA A 13 12.32 -51.09 32.25
N LEU A 14 13.04 -50.42 31.34
CA LEU A 14 14.49 -50.33 31.49
C LEU A 14 15.01 -48.99 30.95
N LEU A 15 15.46 -48.15 31.89
CA LEU A 15 16.26 -46.95 31.69
C LEU A 15 17.74 -47.32 31.50
N LEU A 16 18.42 -46.48 30.71
CA LEU A 16 19.84 -46.07 30.78
C LEU A 16 20.93 -47.08 30.38
N LEU A 17 21.63 -46.77 29.28
CA LEU A 17 22.96 -46.12 29.32
C LEU A 17 23.41 -45.69 27.92
N ALA A 18 24.10 -44.54 27.85
CA ALA A 18 24.62 -43.90 26.65
C ALA A 18 25.92 -44.56 26.14
N SER A 19 26.09 -44.67 24.82
CA SER A 19 27.19 -44.04 24.05
C SER A 19 27.33 -44.62 22.63
N CYS A 20 27.70 -43.73 21.70
CA CYS A 20 28.46 -43.91 20.46
C CYS A 20 28.02 -44.88 19.33
N ASN A 21 27.88 -44.23 18.16
CA ASN A 21 28.29 -44.65 16.82
C ASN A 21 27.46 -45.65 15.98
N LYS A 22 27.09 -45.09 14.82
CA LYS A 22 26.97 -45.63 13.45
C LYS A 22 25.90 -46.67 13.11
N GLU A 23 25.19 -46.26 12.05
CA GLU A 23 24.56 -47.01 10.97
C GLU A 23 23.24 -47.74 11.24
N GLU A 24 22.21 -47.13 10.63
CA GLU A 24 21.01 -47.68 10.01
C GLU A 24 20.22 -48.77 10.74
N PHE A 25 19.02 -48.38 11.21
CA PHE A 25 17.85 -49.26 11.14
C PHE A 25 16.63 -48.53 10.57
N PRO A 26 15.90 -49.15 9.62
CA PRO A 26 14.74 -48.57 8.98
C PRO A 26 13.48 -48.81 9.82
N ILE A 27 12.65 -47.79 9.96
CA ILE A 27 11.21 -47.78 9.64
C ILE A 27 10.70 -46.35 9.89
N ASN A 28 9.88 -45.92 8.92
CA ASN A 28 9.10 -44.68 8.77
C ASN A 28 8.75 -43.87 10.04
N SER A 29 8.72 -42.55 9.85
CA SER A 29 8.39 -41.46 10.79
C SER A 29 9.38 -41.23 11.93
N SER A 30 10.27 -40.25 11.80
CA SER A 30 11.27 -39.90 12.83
C SER A 30 11.98 -38.58 12.43
N PHE A 31 12.12 -37.51 13.22
CA PHE A 31 12.06 -37.33 14.68
C PHE A 31 11.69 -35.87 15.05
N PHE A 32 10.78 -35.67 16.00
CA PHE A 32 10.74 -34.44 16.81
C PHE A 32 11.90 -34.49 17.79
N ASN A 33 12.88 -33.61 17.65
CA ASN A 33 13.88 -33.39 18.70
C ASN A 33 13.45 -32.16 19.49
N ASN A 34 13.31 -32.32 20.81
CA ASN A 34 13.35 -31.21 21.75
C ASN A 34 14.78 -31.15 22.33
N PRO A 35 15.67 -30.29 21.81
CA PRO A 35 16.93 -30.03 22.48
C PRO A 35 16.67 -28.97 23.55
N GLU A 36 16.90 -29.37 24.80
CA GLU A 36 16.87 -28.57 26.03
C GLU A 36 15.51 -28.49 26.72
N ASN A 37 15.48 -28.97 27.96
CA ASN A 37 14.33 -29.10 28.87
C ASN A 37 13.63 -27.76 29.26
N ASP A 38 13.96 -26.65 28.58
CA ASP A 38 13.34 -25.33 28.69
C ASP A 38 12.81 -24.79 27.33
N SER A 39 13.03 -25.52 26.23
CA SER A 39 12.83 -24.99 24.88
C SER A 39 11.37 -25.16 24.46
N LYS A 40 10.64 -24.05 24.44
CA LYS A 40 9.31 -23.90 23.82
C LYS A 40 9.41 -23.99 22.28
N THR A 41 10.21 -24.92 21.75
CA THR A 41 10.55 -25.07 20.34
C THR A 41 10.12 -26.43 19.82
N LEU A 42 9.38 -26.44 18.72
CA LEU A 42 8.97 -27.63 17.99
C LEU A 42 9.69 -27.67 16.64
N VAL A 43 10.29 -28.81 16.30
CA VAL A 43 10.92 -29.04 15.00
C VAL A 43 10.21 -30.16 14.27
N TYR A 44 9.61 -29.84 13.12
CA TYR A 44 8.98 -30.78 12.22
C TYR A 44 9.84 -30.99 10.96
N GLU A 45 10.08 -32.24 10.59
CA GLU A 45 10.77 -32.60 9.35
C GLU A 45 9.87 -33.50 8.50
N GLY A 46 9.25 -32.89 7.47
CA GLY A 46 8.38 -33.58 6.52
C GLY A 46 9.20 -34.46 5.59
N LYS A 47 8.99 -35.77 5.67
CA LYS A 47 9.63 -36.73 4.74
C LYS A 47 8.82 -36.87 3.45
N LYS A 48 7.51 -36.63 3.51
CA LYS A 48 6.60 -36.68 2.35
C LYS A 48 5.50 -35.62 2.51
N ALA A 49 5.37 -34.73 1.53
CA ALA A 49 4.30 -33.73 1.46
C ALA A 49 2.92 -34.27 1.93
N GLY A 50 2.31 -33.63 2.93
CA GLY A 50 1.01 -34.03 3.49
C GLY A 50 1.08 -34.92 4.73
N ASP A 51 2.27 -35.28 5.22
CA ASP A 51 2.49 -36.12 6.40
C ASP A 51 2.25 -35.39 7.74
N PHE A 52 2.02 -34.08 7.71
CA PHE A 52 1.91 -33.27 8.92
C PHE A 52 0.67 -33.61 9.76
N GLU A 53 -0.46 -33.95 9.14
CA GLU A 53 -1.73 -34.19 9.84
C GLU A 53 -1.62 -35.25 10.92
N HIS A 54 -1.07 -36.41 10.55
CA HIS A 54 -0.96 -37.55 11.45
C HIS A 54 0.00 -37.27 12.61
N ALA A 55 1.04 -36.47 12.35
CA ALA A 55 1.98 -36.05 13.37
C ALA A 55 1.35 -35.01 14.32
N ALA A 56 0.64 -34.03 13.77
CA ALA A 56 0.02 -32.92 14.49
C ALA A 56 -1.01 -33.37 15.53
N ASP A 57 -1.81 -34.39 15.20
CA ASP A 57 -2.82 -34.96 16.10
C ASP A 57 -2.23 -35.66 17.33
N GLN A 58 -0.96 -36.07 17.28
CA GLN A 58 -0.30 -36.80 18.36
C GLN A 58 0.58 -35.91 19.25
N MET A 59 0.59 -34.59 19.00
CA MET A 59 1.47 -33.65 19.69
C MET A 59 0.74 -32.83 20.74
N ASP A 60 1.44 -32.59 21.85
CA ASP A 60 1.07 -31.53 22.78
C ASP A 60 1.60 -30.19 22.25
N TRP A 61 0.67 -29.36 21.83
CA TRP A 61 0.93 -28.02 21.33
C TRP A 61 1.10 -26.99 22.46
N SER A 62 0.76 -27.34 23.71
CA SER A 62 0.82 -26.43 24.84
C SER A 62 2.22 -25.85 25.05
N GLY A 63 2.30 -24.53 25.15
CA GLY A 63 3.54 -23.83 25.48
C GLY A 63 4.54 -23.64 24.33
N ILE A 64 4.26 -24.10 23.10
CA ILE A 64 5.15 -23.91 21.95
C ILE A 64 5.20 -22.42 21.53
N LYS A 65 6.41 -21.85 21.51
CA LYS A 65 6.73 -20.48 21.08
C LYS A 65 7.47 -20.43 19.74
N LYS A 66 8.14 -21.49 19.33
CA LYS A 66 8.91 -21.55 18.09
C LYS A 66 8.55 -22.82 17.33
N LEU A 67 8.25 -22.70 16.05
CA LEU A 67 8.01 -23.83 15.16
C LEU A 67 8.97 -23.76 13.97
N ILE A 68 9.82 -24.78 13.84
CA ILE A 68 10.77 -24.96 12.74
C ILE A 68 10.22 -26.05 11.83
N LEU A 69 10.06 -25.75 10.55
CA LEU A 69 9.53 -26.64 9.52
C LEU A 69 10.63 -26.94 8.50
N LYS A 70 10.89 -28.23 8.28
CA LYS A 70 11.94 -28.74 7.41
C LYS A 70 11.40 -29.79 6.45
N GLY A 71 12.11 -30.01 5.34
CA GLY A 71 11.76 -31.05 4.37
C GLY A 71 10.58 -30.66 3.49
N HIS A 72 9.80 -31.64 3.04
CA HIS A 72 8.73 -31.43 2.06
C HIS A 72 7.44 -30.96 2.73
N ILE A 73 7.16 -29.66 2.67
CA ILE A 73 5.97 -29.04 3.25
C ILE A 73 5.03 -28.57 2.15
N ASN A 74 3.79 -29.06 2.15
CA ASN A 74 2.76 -28.68 1.18
C ASN A 74 1.61 -27.85 1.81
N ASN A 75 0.57 -27.60 1.02
CA ASN A 75 -0.54 -26.69 1.33
C ASN A 75 -1.47 -27.32 2.35
N LYS A 76 -1.58 -28.65 2.28
CA LYS A 76 -2.30 -29.41 3.29
C LYS A 76 -1.58 -29.25 4.62
N ASP A 77 -0.26 -29.43 4.65
CA ASP A 77 0.55 -29.25 5.86
C ASP A 77 0.40 -27.82 6.43
N ILE A 78 0.56 -26.80 5.59
CA ILE A 78 0.39 -25.38 5.96
C ILE A 78 -1.02 -25.08 6.48
N GLY A 79 -2.05 -25.60 5.82
CA GLY A 79 -3.44 -25.43 6.27
C GLY A 79 -3.69 -26.05 7.63
N ILE A 80 -3.09 -27.21 7.89
CA ILE A 80 -3.16 -27.89 9.19
C ILE A 80 -2.38 -27.11 10.24
N ILE A 81 -1.15 -26.67 9.95
CA ILE A 81 -0.35 -25.83 10.85
C ILE A 81 -1.14 -24.58 11.23
N LYS A 82 -1.71 -23.88 10.25
CA LYS A 82 -2.55 -22.71 10.48
C LYS A 82 -3.74 -23.05 11.37
N ARG A 83 -4.41 -24.18 11.13
CA ARG A 83 -5.53 -24.65 11.95
C ARG A 83 -5.11 -24.82 13.41
N TYR A 84 -4.02 -25.54 13.71
CA TYR A 84 -3.57 -25.68 15.10
C TYR A 84 -3.11 -24.35 15.70
N ILE A 85 -2.41 -23.51 14.94
CA ILE A 85 -2.06 -22.15 15.40
C ILE A 85 -3.32 -21.35 15.75
N ALA A 86 -4.40 -21.46 14.97
CA ALA A 86 -5.64 -20.72 15.18
C ALA A 86 -6.57 -21.32 16.25
N GLU A 87 -6.68 -22.66 16.32
CA GLU A 87 -7.60 -23.40 17.19
C GLU A 87 -7.02 -23.64 18.60
N THR A 88 -5.70 -23.80 18.71
CA THR A 88 -5.04 -24.20 19.95
C THR A 88 -4.37 -23.02 20.68
N PHE A 89 -4.07 -21.93 19.96
CA PHE A 89 -3.29 -20.81 20.50
C PHE A 89 -3.94 -19.46 20.26
N ASP A 90 -4.62 -18.91 21.27
CA ASP A 90 -4.61 -17.45 21.40
C ASP A 90 -3.25 -17.04 22.00
N GLY A 91 -2.18 -17.17 21.20
CA GLY A 91 -1.08 -16.21 21.30
C GLY A 91 0.25 -16.58 21.95
N GLU A 92 0.71 -17.83 21.97
CA GLU A 92 2.09 -18.14 22.43
C GLU A 92 3.14 -18.19 21.31
N LEU A 93 2.80 -18.60 20.10
CA LEU A 93 3.78 -18.70 19.00
C LEU A 93 4.40 -17.33 18.68
N ARG A 94 5.73 -17.25 18.78
CA ARG A 94 6.57 -16.07 18.51
C ARG A 94 7.41 -16.23 17.25
N GLU A 95 7.77 -17.45 16.85
CA GLU A 95 8.66 -17.68 15.72
C GLU A 95 8.19 -18.81 14.79
N LEU A 96 8.21 -18.53 13.48
CA LEU A 96 7.99 -19.50 12.41
C LEU A 96 9.23 -19.53 11.50
N ASP A 97 9.86 -20.70 11.38
CA ASP A 97 11.06 -20.87 10.56
C ASP A 97 10.87 -21.95 9.48
N PHE A 98 10.86 -21.54 8.21
CA PHE A 98 10.77 -22.42 7.04
C PHE A 98 12.09 -22.59 6.29
N ARG A 99 13.22 -22.12 6.83
CA ARG A 99 14.48 -21.98 6.10
C ARG A 99 14.91 -23.25 5.35
N ASP A 100 14.68 -24.41 5.95
CA ASP A 100 15.05 -25.73 5.40
C ASP A 100 13.84 -26.53 4.88
N ALA A 101 12.70 -25.85 4.63
CA ALA A 101 11.55 -26.43 3.95
C ALA A 101 11.67 -26.25 2.42
N ASP A 102 11.44 -27.34 1.68
CA ASP A 102 11.28 -27.31 0.24
C ASP A 102 9.79 -27.07 -0.08
N VAL A 103 9.41 -25.79 -0.01
CA VAL A 103 8.04 -25.35 -0.27
C VAL A 103 7.84 -25.19 -1.78
N PHE A 104 6.95 -26.00 -2.36
CA PHE A 104 6.23 -25.76 -3.62
C PHE A 104 7.01 -25.14 -4.79
N GLU A 105 8.06 -25.80 -5.28
CA GLU A 105 8.64 -25.49 -6.60
C GLU A 105 8.89 -23.97 -6.86
N GLY A 106 9.19 -23.19 -5.81
CA GLY A 106 9.48 -21.76 -5.90
C GLY A 106 8.36 -20.77 -5.56
N GLN A 107 7.19 -21.19 -5.05
CA GLN A 107 6.10 -20.28 -4.65
C GLN A 107 5.66 -20.48 -3.20
N PHE A 108 5.66 -19.40 -2.41
CA PHE A 108 4.99 -19.39 -1.12
C PHE A 108 3.51 -19.02 -1.32
N ILE A 109 2.59 -19.80 -0.76
CA ILE A 109 1.16 -19.66 -1.04
C ILE A 109 0.48 -18.55 -0.25
N ASN A 110 -0.75 -18.23 -0.66
CA ASN A 110 -1.53 -17.12 -0.14
C ASN A 110 -2.09 -17.36 1.27
N SER A 111 -1.99 -16.33 2.12
CA SER A 111 -2.62 -16.21 3.44
C SER A 111 -2.36 -17.31 4.50
N PRO A 112 -1.22 -18.02 4.53
CA PRO A 112 -1.02 -19.09 5.50
C PRO A 112 -0.93 -18.58 6.94
N PHE A 113 -0.44 -17.35 7.16
CA PHE A 113 -0.13 -16.80 8.49
C PHE A 113 -0.68 -15.39 8.71
N HIS A 114 -1.78 -15.05 8.01
CA HIS A 114 -2.55 -13.82 8.24
C HIS A 114 -3.08 -13.76 9.69
N LYS A 115 -3.08 -12.55 10.29
CA LYS A 115 -3.58 -12.26 11.64
C LYS A 115 -2.89 -13.01 12.80
N LEU A 116 -1.62 -13.41 12.65
CA LEU A 116 -0.89 -13.98 13.79
C LEU A 116 -0.54 -12.88 14.80
N LYS A 117 -1.42 -12.69 15.79
CA LYS A 117 -1.39 -11.64 16.82
C LYS A 117 -0.16 -11.64 17.72
N ASN A 118 0.74 -12.60 17.60
CA ASN A 118 1.88 -12.75 18.51
C ASN A 118 3.17 -13.15 17.78
N LEU A 119 3.12 -13.34 16.46
CA LEU A 119 4.29 -13.66 15.68
C LEU A 119 5.28 -12.50 15.74
N GLU A 120 6.51 -12.76 16.16
CA GLU A 120 7.61 -11.81 16.25
C GLU A 120 8.67 -12.07 15.17
N HIS A 121 8.91 -13.33 14.78
CA HIS A 121 9.95 -13.69 13.82
C HIS A 121 9.40 -14.62 12.74
N PHE A 122 9.63 -14.27 11.47
CA PHE A 122 9.23 -15.10 10.33
C PHE A 122 10.41 -15.32 9.38
N VAL A 123 10.69 -16.58 9.05
CA VAL A 123 11.76 -16.94 8.10
C VAL A 123 11.14 -17.67 6.93
N TYR A 124 11.24 -17.07 5.74
CA TYR A 124 10.80 -17.70 4.49
C TYR A 124 11.68 -18.92 4.12
N PRO A 125 11.15 -19.84 3.30
CA PRO A 125 11.95 -20.94 2.75
C PRO A 125 13.06 -20.41 1.85
N LYS A 126 14.25 -21.04 1.86
CA LYS A 126 15.41 -20.57 1.09
C LYS A 126 15.15 -20.43 -0.42
N LYS A 127 14.28 -21.25 -1.00
CA LYS A 127 14.06 -21.36 -2.45
C LYS A 127 12.65 -20.91 -2.84
N ILE A 128 12.39 -19.61 -2.76
CA ILE A 128 11.15 -18.99 -3.26
C ILE A 128 11.47 -17.84 -4.22
N LYS A 129 10.61 -17.66 -5.22
CA LYS A 129 10.66 -16.54 -6.18
C LYS A 129 9.69 -15.42 -5.83
N SER A 130 8.61 -15.74 -5.12
CA SER A 130 7.61 -14.79 -4.63
C SER A 130 7.34 -15.04 -3.15
N THR A 131 7.11 -13.96 -2.40
CA THR A 131 6.69 -14.04 -0.99
C THR A 131 5.30 -14.58 -0.79
N GLY A 132 4.45 -14.65 -1.84
CA GLY A 132 3.03 -14.99 -1.73
C GLY A 132 2.18 -13.83 -1.20
N ASP A 133 0.87 -13.90 -1.42
CA ASP A 133 -0.05 -12.82 -1.03
C ASP A 133 -0.56 -12.98 0.41
N ASN A 134 -0.79 -11.87 1.11
CA ASN A 134 -1.41 -11.80 2.44
C ASN A 134 -0.71 -12.65 3.53
N VAL A 135 0.53 -13.06 3.30
CA VAL A 135 1.19 -14.08 4.13
C VAL A 135 1.27 -13.69 5.59
N MET A 136 1.54 -12.42 5.87
CA MET A 136 1.64 -11.86 7.22
C MET A 136 0.73 -10.64 7.41
N SER A 137 -0.25 -10.42 6.52
CA SER A 137 -1.16 -9.28 6.64
C SER A 137 -1.84 -9.30 8.03
N GLU A 138 -1.96 -8.12 8.64
CA GLU A 138 -2.52 -7.93 9.99
C GLU A 138 -1.74 -8.66 11.12
N SER A 139 -0.45 -8.94 10.94
CA SER A 139 0.42 -9.48 12.00
C SER A 139 1.16 -8.36 12.72
N PHE A 140 0.55 -7.83 13.78
CA PHE A 140 0.94 -6.58 14.43
C PHE A 140 2.26 -6.61 15.21
N TRP A 141 2.78 -7.79 15.54
CA TRP A 141 3.93 -7.92 16.45
C TRP A 141 5.20 -8.39 15.76
N VAL A 142 5.20 -8.52 14.43
CA VAL A 142 6.34 -9.03 13.67
C VAL A 142 7.51 -8.05 13.79
N ARG A 143 8.60 -8.55 14.36
CA ARG A 143 9.85 -7.84 14.65
C ARG A 143 10.97 -8.08 13.63
N GLU A 144 10.86 -9.18 12.90
CA GLU A 144 11.86 -9.59 11.93
C GLU A 144 11.26 -10.52 10.88
N ILE A 145 11.58 -10.23 9.62
CA ILE A 145 11.23 -11.06 8.48
C ILE A 145 12.50 -11.33 7.70
N ILE A 146 12.89 -12.60 7.58
CA ILE A 146 14.03 -13.02 6.77
C ILE A 146 13.51 -13.47 5.40
N ILE A 147 13.78 -12.67 4.38
CA ILE A 147 13.44 -12.92 2.98
C ILE A 147 14.70 -13.43 2.26
N PRO A 148 14.63 -14.53 1.48
CA PRO A 148 15.78 -15.04 0.76
C PRO A 148 16.20 -14.12 -0.38
N GLN A 149 17.49 -14.15 -0.73
CA GLN A 149 18.10 -13.21 -1.66
C GLN A 149 17.66 -13.39 -3.13
N ASP A 150 16.99 -14.49 -3.47
CA ASP A 150 16.55 -14.81 -4.83
C ASP A 150 15.09 -14.41 -5.12
N VAL A 151 14.41 -13.75 -4.17
CA VAL A 151 13.03 -13.28 -4.33
C VAL A 151 12.97 -12.16 -5.36
N GLU A 152 12.07 -12.31 -6.33
CA GLU A 152 11.85 -11.33 -7.39
C GLU A 152 10.53 -10.57 -7.21
N ILE A 153 9.58 -11.13 -6.44
CA ILE A 153 8.23 -10.56 -6.28
C ILE A 153 7.87 -10.49 -4.79
N ILE A 154 7.50 -9.29 -4.34
CA ILE A 154 6.76 -9.11 -3.08
C ILE A 154 5.27 -9.18 -3.43
N GLY A 155 4.58 -10.19 -2.91
CA GLY A 155 3.15 -10.43 -3.18
C GLY A 155 2.24 -9.36 -2.56
N ASP A 156 0.97 -9.43 -2.94
CA ASP A 156 -0.04 -8.46 -2.52
C ASP A 156 -0.22 -8.50 -1.00
N ARG A 157 -0.32 -7.33 -0.37
CA ARG A 157 -0.56 -7.18 1.08
C ARG A 157 0.43 -7.93 1.97
N THR A 158 1.60 -8.30 1.47
CA THR A 158 2.60 -9.09 2.21
C THR A 158 2.95 -8.43 3.55
N PHE A 159 3.11 -7.11 3.56
CA PHE A 159 3.39 -6.30 4.75
C PHE A 159 2.24 -5.32 5.09
N GLU A 160 1.02 -5.58 4.62
CA GLU A 160 -0.16 -4.77 4.98
C GLU A 160 -0.39 -4.86 6.50
N ILE A 161 -0.46 -3.70 7.18
CA ILE A 161 -0.78 -3.63 8.61
C ILE A 161 0.25 -4.41 9.47
N VAL A 162 1.50 -4.48 9.02
CA VAL A 162 2.59 -4.89 9.92
C VAL A 162 2.82 -3.74 10.91
N SER A 163 2.69 -4.05 12.20
CA SER A 163 2.87 -3.12 13.34
C SER A 163 2.02 -1.82 13.33
N PHE A 164 0.74 -1.94 12.94
CA PHE A 164 -0.20 -0.83 13.05
C PHE A 164 -0.60 -0.51 14.50
N ARG A 165 -0.60 0.77 14.86
CA ARG A 165 -1.28 1.28 16.05
C ARG A 165 -2.78 1.34 15.77
N ILE A 166 -3.58 0.46 16.37
CA ILE A 166 -5.05 0.59 16.34
C ILE A 166 -5.46 1.62 17.40
N ASP A 167 -6.04 2.75 16.96
CA ASP A 167 -6.81 3.64 17.82
C ASP A 167 -8.19 3.02 18.03
N PHE A 168 -8.39 2.32 19.17
CA PHE A 168 -9.70 1.82 19.54
C PHE A 168 -10.53 2.98 20.11
N GLN A 169 -11.57 3.36 19.38
CA GLN A 169 -12.78 4.05 19.85
C GLN A 169 -12.82 5.58 19.95
N GLY A 170 -12.00 6.36 19.22
CA GLY A 170 -12.28 7.80 19.06
C GLY A 170 -12.36 8.59 20.39
N THR A 171 -11.77 8.06 21.46
CA THR A 171 -11.73 8.65 22.81
C THR A 171 -10.54 9.58 23.00
N GLY A 172 -9.62 9.65 22.02
CA GLY A 172 -8.40 10.46 22.13
C GLY A 172 -7.42 9.96 23.19
N GLN A 173 -7.65 8.80 23.80
CA GLN A 173 -6.69 8.15 24.68
C GLN A 173 -5.81 7.20 23.88
N VAL A 174 -4.59 7.66 23.60
CA VAL A 174 -3.51 6.82 23.09
C VAL A 174 -3.10 5.86 24.21
N PHE A 175 -3.41 4.57 24.08
CA PHE A 175 -2.65 3.56 24.83
C PHE A 175 -1.29 3.45 24.14
N PRO A 176 -0.16 3.78 24.81
CA PRO A 176 1.12 3.32 24.35
C PRO A 176 1.12 1.80 24.54
N ILE A 177 0.70 1.06 23.52
CA ILE A 177 1.34 -0.22 23.32
C ILE A 177 2.78 0.18 23.01
N ASP A 178 3.70 -0.14 23.92
CA ASP A 178 5.12 -0.23 23.58
C ASP A 178 5.23 -1.30 22.48
N ILE A 179 4.82 -0.94 21.26
CA ILE A 179 5.10 -1.71 20.06
C ILE A 179 6.61 -1.60 19.97
N PRO A 180 7.36 -2.71 20.17
CA PRO A 180 8.79 -2.68 20.08
C PRO A 180 9.16 -2.06 18.76
N TYR A 181 9.92 -0.96 18.82
CA TYR A 181 10.48 -0.32 17.64
C TYR A 181 11.11 -1.39 16.76
N MET A 182 10.70 -1.47 15.49
CA MET A 182 11.49 -2.21 14.51
C MET A 182 12.83 -1.49 14.38
N ALA A 183 13.92 -2.21 14.64
CA ALA A 183 15.24 -1.65 14.46
C ALA A 183 15.44 -1.26 12.98
N LYS A 184 16.01 -0.07 12.77
CA LYS A 184 16.23 0.60 11.46
C LYS A 184 17.00 -0.25 10.41
N GLU A 185 17.56 -1.39 10.81
CA GLU A 185 18.42 -2.26 9.99
C GLU A 185 17.66 -3.38 9.22
N ARG A 186 16.37 -3.64 9.49
CA ARG A 186 15.75 -4.97 9.25
C ARG A 186 14.70 -5.12 8.13
N TYR A 187 14.76 -4.32 7.05
CA TYR A 187 13.91 -4.51 5.85
C TYR A 187 14.60 -4.17 4.52
N GLN A 188 15.90 -4.47 4.39
CA GLN A 188 16.51 -4.42 3.06
C GLN A 188 15.89 -5.51 2.21
N LEU A 189 15.01 -5.11 1.29
CA LEU A 189 14.51 -6.02 0.26
C LEU A 189 15.71 -6.58 -0.52
N PRO A 190 15.66 -7.87 -0.91
CA PRO A 190 16.67 -8.43 -1.80
C PRO A 190 16.86 -7.56 -3.05
N LYS A 191 18.11 -7.37 -3.49
CA LYS A 191 18.45 -6.59 -4.69
C LYS A 191 17.92 -7.19 -5.99
N THR A 192 17.26 -8.35 -5.92
CA THR A 192 16.62 -9.06 -7.01
C THR A 192 15.14 -8.74 -7.16
N VAL A 193 14.52 -8.06 -6.18
CA VAL A 193 13.09 -7.73 -6.22
C VAL A 193 12.79 -6.82 -7.40
N LYS A 194 11.93 -7.26 -8.31
CA LYS A 194 11.48 -6.53 -9.51
C LYS A 194 10.07 -5.99 -9.36
N GLU A 195 9.23 -6.64 -8.55
CA GLU A 195 7.82 -6.29 -8.42
C GLU A 195 7.39 -6.19 -6.96
N ILE A 196 6.57 -5.16 -6.68
CA ILE A 196 5.90 -4.97 -5.40
C ILE A 196 4.38 -4.97 -5.62
N GLY A 197 3.71 -5.92 -4.96
CA GLY A 197 2.30 -6.21 -5.08
C GLY A 197 1.36 -5.13 -4.55
N GLU A 198 0.07 -5.31 -4.82
CA GLU A 198 -0.98 -4.40 -4.40
C GLU A 198 -1.02 -4.30 -2.88
N PHE A 199 -1.10 -3.08 -2.36
CA PHE A 199 -1.17 -2.82 -0.92
C PHE A 199 -0.04 -3.46 -0.07
N ALA A 200 1.07 -3.87 -0.68
CA ALA A 200 2.12 -4.62 -0.01
C ALA A 200 2.69 -3.90 1.23
N TYR A 201 2.69 -2.56 1.23
CA TYR A 201 3.14 -1.69 2.32
C TYR A 201 2.02 -0.76 2.81
N ARG A 202 0.75 -1.14 2.65
CA ARG A 202 -0.36 -0.33 3.14
C ARG A 202 -0.28 -0.24 4.66
N TYR A 203 -0.45 0.97 5.19
CA TYR A 203 -0.27 1.30 6.60
C TYR A 203 1.17 1.14 7.13
N TYR A 204 2.18 1.22 6.25
CA TYR A 204 3.58 1.14 6.66
C TYR A 204 3.89 2.17 7.76
N PRO A 205 4.41 1.77 8.94
CA PRO A 205 4.43 2.63 10.12
C PRO A 205 5.71 3.45 10.28
N TYR A 206 6.69 3.31 9.39
CA TYR A 206 7.96 4.05 9.46
C TYR A 206 8.01 5.22 8.47
N GLN A 207 8.89 6.16 8.78
CA GLN A 207 9.08 7.39 8.01
C GLN A 207 9.93 7.20 6.74
N GLU A 208 10.75 6.15 6.71
CA GLU A 208 11.71 5.88 5.63
C GLU A 208 11.49 4.46 5.11
N LEU A 209 11.51 4.29 3.79
CA LEU A 209 11.57 3.00 3.11
C LEU A 209 12.48 3.14 1.89
N SER A 210 13.43 2.22 1.75
CA SER A 210 14.30 2.14 0.57
C SER A 210 13.95 0.89 -0.22
N LEU A 211 13.64 1.08 -1.51
CA LEU A 211 13.45 0.00 -2.46
C LEU A 211 14.74 -0.25 -3.26
N PRO A 212 15.00 -1.48 -3.70
CA PRO A 212 16.17 -1.77 -4.53
C PRO A 212 15.97 -1.24 -5.95
N GLU A 213 17.07 -0.84 -6.59
CA GLU A 213 17.08 -0.31 -7.99
C GLU A 213 16.59 -1.32 -9.04
N SER A 214 16.48 -2.60 -8.66
CA SER A 214 15.91 -3.65 -9.50
C SER A 214 14.40 -3.55 -9.67
N VAL A 215 13.69 -2.81 -8.80
CA VAL A 215 12.23 -2.70 -8.85
C VAL A 215 11.82 -1.97 -10.13
N GLU A 216 10.99 -2.66 -10.91
CA GLU A 216 10.45 -2.21 -12.19
C GLU A 216 8.95 -1.90 -12.06
N THR A 217 8.24 -2.63 -11.20
CA THR A 217 6.78 -2.52 -11.05
C THR A 217 6.38 -2.31 -9.59
N ILE A 218 5.54 -1.30 -9.34
CA ILE A 218 4.84 -1.06 -8.08
C ILE A 218 3.34 -1.05 -8.40
N LYS A 219 2.54 -1.83 -7.66
CA LYS A 219 1.10 -1.95 -7.92
C LYS A 219 0.24 -1.05 -7.03
N ARG A 220 -1.06 -1.05 -7.32
CA ARG A 220 -2.09 -0.21 -6.72
C ARG A 220 -2.01 -0.18 -5.19
N GLY A 221 -2.13 1.02 -4.62
CA GLY A 221 -2.27 1.22 -3.18
C GLY A 221 -1.07 0.79 -2.34
N CYS A 222 0.09 0.50 -2.96
CA CYS A 222 1.24 -0.11 -2.30
C CYS A 222 1.63 0.58 -0.99
N PHE A 223 1.61 1.92 -0.93
CA PHE A 223 1.99 2.70 0.25
C PHE A 223 0.82 3.51 0.84
N ALA A 224 -0.43 3.15 0.55
CA ALA A 224 -1.59 3.88 1.04
C ALA A 224 -1.62 3.89 2.58
N ASN A 225 -2.00 5.02 3.17
CA ASN A 225 -2.03 5.27 4.62
C ASN A 225 -0.68 5.06 5.33
N SER A 226 0.44 5.16 4.61
CA SER A 226 1.77 5.01 5.21
C SER A 226 2.17 6.24 6.05
N LYS A 227 3.17 6.02 6.92
CA LYS A 227 3.84 7.03 7.75
C LYS A 227 5.12 7.59 7.10
N LEU A 228 5.36 7.26 5.84
CA LEU A 228 6.49 7.76 5.08
C LEU A 228 6.46 9.28 5.05
N THR A 229 7.59 9.92 5.35
CA THR A 229 7.75 11.38 5.27
C THR A 229 8.36 11.80 3.95
N SER A 230 9.15 10.91 3.35
CA SER A 230 9.70 11.06 2.01
C SER A 230 9.75 9.70 1.30
N PHE A 231 9.75 9.73 -0.03
CA PHE A 231 9.93 8.51 -0.81
C PHE A 231 10.69 8.81 -2.12
N THR A 232 11.58 7.90 -2.49
CA THR A 232 12.32 7.95 -3.76
C THR A 232 12.00 6.69 -4.56
N PHE A 233 11.44 6.90 -5.75
CA PHE A 233 11.17 5.81 -6.67
C PHE A 233 12.47 5.28 -7.31
N PRO A 234 12.60 3.95 -7.46
CA PRO A 234 13.67 3.34 -8.25
C PRO A 234 13.65 3.80 -9.71
N ALA A 235 14.82 3.90 -10.34
CA ALA A 235 14.96 4.52 -11.67
C ALA A 235 14.19 3.82 -12.79
N LYS A 236 13.90 2.52 -12.64
CA LYS A 236 13.20 1.72 -13.65
C LYS A 236 11.68 1.81 -13.60
N VAL A 237 11.11 2.42 -12.55
CA VAL A 237 9.66 2.55 -12.40
C VAL A 237 9.12 3.55 -13.42
N THR A 238 8.16 3.11 -14.25
CA THR A 238 7.57 3.93 -15.33
C THR A 238 6.20 4.50 -14.99
N ALA A 239 5.57 4.07 -13.90
CA ALA A 239 4.26 4.53 -13.47
C ALA A 239 4.14 4.64 -11.95
N VAL A 240 3.48 5.69 -11.49
CA VAL A 240 2.91 5.73 -10.13
C VAL A 240 1.51 5.12 -10.24
N PRO A 241 1.22 3.97 -9.61
CA PRO A 241 -0.07 3.32 -9.77
C PRO A 241 -1.19 4.06 -9.04
N ASP A 242 -2.43 3.64 -9.28
CA ASP A 242 -3.60 4.15 -8.56
C ASP A 242 -3.41 4.02 -7.05
N GLU A 243 -3.86 5.03 -6.31
CA GLU A 243 -3.87 5.08 -4.85
C GLU A 243 -2.50 4.86 -4.18
N CYS A 244 -1.38 4.95 -4.91
CA CYS A 244 -0.05 4.54 -4.44
C CYS A 244 0.28 5.07 -3.03
N PHE A 245 0.02 6.36 -2.78
CA PHE A 245 0.19 7.02 -1.48
C PHE A 245 -1.12 7.56 -0.91
N PHE A 246 -2.27 7.01 -1.29
CA PHE A 246 -3.59 7.48 -0.84
C PHE A 246 -3.66 7.62 0.68
N LEU A 247 -4.02 8.82 1.17
CA LEU A 247 -4.11 9.19 2.59
C LEU A 247 -2.80 8.99 3.39
N SER A 248 -1.63 9.04 2.73
CA SER A 248 -0.34 9.07 3.41
C SER A 248 -0.07 10.47 3.95
N ASN A 249 -0.80 10.82 5.02
CA ASN A 249 -0.90 12.17 5.57
C ASN A 249 0.41 12.72 6.15
N ASP A 250 1.49 11.95 6.17
CA ASP A 250 2.80 12.38 6.67
C ASP A 250 3.83 12.55 5.55
N LEU A 251 3.48 12.21 4.30
CA LEU A 251 4.38 12.32 3.14
C LEU A 251 4.51 13.78 2.68
N GLU A 252 5.70 14.35 2.85
CA GLU A 252 6.02 15.75 2.55
C GLU A 252 6.84 15.93 1.26
N SER A 253 7.59 14.90 0.86
CA SER A 253 8.48 14.94 -0.31
C SER A 253 8.42 13.66 -1.13
N ILE A 254 8.47 13.80 -2.46
CA ILE A 254 8.49 12.68 -3.39
C ILE A 254 9.52 12.95 -4.50
N ASN A 255 10.38 11.97 -4.77
CA ASN A 255 11.31 12.00 -5.88
C ASN A 255 10.83 11.04 -6.96
N LEU A 256 10.36 11.59 -8.08
CA LEU A 256 9.88 10.85 -9.25
C LEU A 256 11.05 10.52 -10.19
N PRO A 257 11.09 9.32 -10.81
CA PRO A 257 12.19 8.93 -11.69
C PRO A 257 12.01 9.57 -13.08
N GLU A 258 13.11 9.86 -13.78
CA GLU A 258 13.05 10.54 -15.10
C GLU A 258 12.25 9.78 -16.16
N GLY A 259 12.25 8.44 -16.10
CA GLY A 259 11.52 7.56 -17.01
C GLY A 259 10.01 7.44 -16.74
N LEU A 260 9.46 8.20 -15.79
CA LEU A 260 8.05 8.14 -15.43
C LEU A 260 7.14 8.67 -16.55
N THR A 261 6.16 7.87 -16.98
CA THR A 261 5.22 8.21 -18.05
C THR A 261 3.81 8.50 -17.55
N SER A 262 3.40 7.95 -16.40
CA SER A 262 2.05 8.09 -15.88
C SER A 262 1.97 8.17 -14.36
N ILE A 263 0.93 8.87 -13.88
CA ILE A 263 0.54 8.93 -12.47
C ILE A 263 -0.94 8.52 -12.37
N GLY A 264 -1.24 7.53 -11.53
CA GLY A 264 -2.56 6.95 -11.38
C GLY A 264 -3.56 7.82 -10.62
N SER A 265 -4.78 7.33 -10.54
CA SER A 265 -5.90 7.99 -9.86
C SER A 265 -5.66 8.01 -8.35
N ALA A 266 -5.95 9.14 -7.71
CA ALA A 266 -5.76 9.38 -6.27
C ALA A 266 -4.35 9.05 -5.75
N ALA A 267 -3.33 9.02 -6.62
CA ALA A 267 -1.99 8.54 -6.30
C ALA A 267 -1.34 9.29 -5.13
N PHE A 268 -1.59 10.60 -5.01
CA PHE A 268 -1.09 11.44 -3.92
C PHE A 268 -2.21 12.07 -3.08
N GLU A 269 -3.45 11.61 -3.23
CA GLU A 269 -4.59 12.21 -2.54
C GLU A 269 -4.41 12.17 -1.01
N GLY A 270 -4.63 13.31 -0.36
CA GLY A 270 -4.48 13.47 1.09
C GLY A 270 -3.05 13.50 1.61
N THR A 271 -2.03 13.56 0.75
CA THR A 271 -0.64 13.72 1.20
C THR A 271 -0.33 15.17 1.64
N LYS A 272 0.83 15.37 2.29
CA LYS A 272 1.36 16.69 2.67
C LYS A 272 2.45 17.20 1.72
N ILE A 273 2.52 16.66 0.49
CA ILE A 273 3.52 17.05 -0.50
C ILE A 273 3.43 18.56 -0.74
N GLN A 274 4.55 19.27 -0.55
CA GLN A 274 4.60 20.72 -0.72
C GLN A 274 5.16 21.12 -2.09
N GLU A 275 6.03 20.31 -2.66
CA GLU A 275 6.62 20.52 -3.98
C GLU A 275 6.49 19.25 -4.80
N LEU A 276 5.90 19.36 -5.98
CA LEU A 276 5.84 18.26 -6.94
C LEU A 276 6.63 18.62 -8.19
N LEU A 277 7.71 17.87 -8.43
CA LEU A 277 8.53 18.00 -9.63
C LEU A 277 8.21 16.89 -10.61
N MET A 278 7.28 17.11 -11.53
CA MET A 278 6.96 16.08 -12.54
C MET A 278 8.07 16.00 -13.60
N PRO A 279 8.57 14.78 -13.90
CA PRO A 279 9.43 14.53 -15.06
C PRO A 279 8.72 14.89 -16.36
N ASP A 280 9.48 15.32 -17.37
CA ASP A 280 8.91 15.83 -18.63
C ASP A 280 8.25 14.74 -19.50
N GLY A 281 8.48 13.46 -19.18
CA GLY A 281 7.88 12.30 -19.84
C GLY A 281 6.45 11.97 -19.38
N VAL A 282 5.97 12.53 -18.27
CA VAL A 282 4.63 12.22 -17.73
C VAL A 282 3.58 12.79 -18.68
N ASN A 283 2.82 11.93 -19.34
CA ASN A 283 1.81 12.32 -20.33
C ASN A 283 0.38 11.96 -19.91
N GLN A 284 0.22 11.22 -18.80
CA GLN A 284 -1.06 10.79 -18.26
C GLN A 284 -1.11 11.00 -16.74
N VAL A 285 -2.21 11.58 -16.26
CA VAL A 285 -2.54 11.71 -14.84
C VAL A 285 -3.96 11.20 -14.59
N GLY A 286 -4.14 10.41 -13.53
CA GLY A 286 -5.43 9.82 -13.16
C GLY A 286 -6.33 10.80 -12.41
N GLU A 287 -7.59 10.40 -12.20
CA GLU A 287 -8.58 11.21 -11.49
C GLU A 287 -8.08 11.56 -10.08
N GLY A 288 -8.20 12.84 -9.69
CA GLY A 288 -7.91 13.24 -8.30
C GLY A 288 -6.46 13.04 -7.85
N PHE A 289 -5.49 12.90 -8.76
CA PHE A 289 -4.11 12.56 -8.38
C PHE A 289 -3.47 13.55 -7.39
N LEU A 290 -3.92 14.82 -7.34
CA LEU A 290 -3.53 15.84 -6.35
C LEU A 290 -4.68 16.31 -5.46
N SER A 291 -5.72 15.50 -5.29
CA SER A 291 -6.88 15.83 -4.44
C SER A 291 -6.46 16.05 -2.98
N GLY A 292 -6.90 17.16 -2.39
CA GLY A 292 -6.69 17.48 -0.97
C GLY A 292 -5.26 17.86 -0.57
N ILE A 293 -4.37 18.13 -1.52
CA ILE A 293 -2.94 18.43 -1.23
C ILE A 293 -2.71 19.93 -1.03
N LYS A 294 -1.78 20.28 -0.13
CA LYS A 294 -1.31 21.65 0.12
C LYS A 294 0.01 21.96 -0.58
N LEU A 295 -0.05 22.11 -1.91
CA LEU A 295 1.14 22.42 -2.71
C LEU A 295 1.56 23.89 -2.51
N LYS A 296 2.88 24.11 -2.44
CA LYS A 296 3.51 25.43 -2.58
C LYS A 296 4.05 25.63 -4.00
N LYS A 297 4.45 24.55 -4.65
CA LYS A 297 5.07 24.58 -5.98
C LYS A 297 4.77 23.32 -6.77
N ILE A 298 4.54 23.49 -8.06
CA ILE A 298 4.36 22.40 -9.02
C ILE A 298 5.17 22.71 -10.28
N LYS A 299 6.01 21.76 -10.70
CA LYS A 299 6.58 21.71 -12.05
C LYS A 299 5.72 20.76 -12.86
N TRP A 300 5.08 21.27 -13.91
CA TRP A 300 4.33 20.45 -14.84
C TRP A 300 5.23 19.75 -15.85
N SER A 301 4.85 18.53 -16.23
CA SER A 301 5.48 17.82 -17.33
C SER A 301 5.21 18.52 -18.67
N GLN A 302 6.20 18.58 -19.56
CA GLN A 302 6.05 19.11 -20.91
C GLN A 302 5.18 18.22 -21.81
N SER A 303 5.06 16.93 -21.50
CA SER A 303 4.24 15.99 -22.27
C SER A 303 2.79 15.90 -21.79
N LEU A 304 2.44 16.55 -20.69
CA LEU A 304 1.09 16.49 -20.12
C LEU A 304 0.15 17.43 -20.88
N THR A 305 -0.90 16.90 -21.48
CA THR A 305 -1.84 17.67 -22.31
C THR A 305 -3.22 17.85 -21.68
N GLU A 306 -3.48 17.17 -20.56
CA GLU A 306 -4.79 17.15 -19.90
C GLU A 306 -4.63 17.13 -18.38
N LEU A 307 -5.42 17.97 -17.69
CA LEU A 307 -5.69 17.80 -16.27
C LEU A 307 -6.97 16.98 -16.14
N SER A 308 -6.87 15.85 -15.45
CA SER A 308 -7.95 14.90 -15.28
C SER A 308 -9.13 15.43 -14.44
N VAL A 309 -10.20 14.65 -14.39
CA VAL A 309 -11.33 14.87 -13.48
C VAL A 309 -10.80 15.03 -12.05
N ARG A 310 -11.29 16.05 -11.32
CA ARG A 310 -10.92 16.33 -9.93
C ARG A 310 -9.42 16.45 -9.64
N ALA A 311 -8.57 16.64 -10.66
CA ALA A 311 -7.11 16.57 -10.56
C ALA A 311 -6.54 17.31 -9.34
N MET A 312 -7.08 18.48 -9.03
CA MET A 312 -6.66 19.37 -7.94
C MET A 312 -7.83 19.74 -7.01
N ARG A 313 -8.81 18.83 -6.85
CA ARG A 313 -9.96 19.01 -5.94
C ARG A 313 -9.47 19.28 -4.52
N GLY A 314 -9.97 20.30 -3.84
CA GLY A 314 -9.61 20.61 -2.45
C GLY A 314 -8.14 20.99 -2.26
N SER A 315 -7.39 21.21 -3.35
CA SER A 315 -5.99 21.60 -3.26
C SER A 315 -5.83 23.02 -2.74
N GLN A 316 -4.68 23.31 -2.14
CA GLN A 316 -4.38 24.61 -1.56
C GLN A 316 -3.13 25.20 -2.20
N LEU A 317 -3.32 26.29 -2.93
CA LEU A 317 -2.32 27.13 -3.60
C LEU A 317 -2.84 28.57 -3.55
N ASP A 318 -1.98 29.59 -3.51
CA ASP A 318 -2.45 30.99 -3.63
C ASP A 318 -2.71 31.36 -5.11
N GLU A 319 -1.80 30.97 -5.99
CA GLU A 319 -1.80 31.28 -7.43
C GLU A 319 -1.58 30.01 -8.26
N LEU A 320 -2.24 29.93 -9.41
CA LEU A 320 -2.03 28.83 -10.36
C LEU A 320 -2.03 29.31 -11.82
N HIS A 321 -0.87 29.18 -12.47
CA HIS A 321 -0.75 29.30 -13.92
C HIS A 321 -0.89 27.92 -14.57
N ILE A 322 -1.93 27.74 -15.38
CA ILE A 322 -2.07 26.54 -16.21
C ILE A 322 -1.04 26.64 -17.35
N PRO A 323 -0.17 25.64 -17.53
CA PRO A 323 0.93 25.73 -18.48
C PRO A 323 0.45 25.44 -19.92
N ASP A 324 1.08 26.08 -20.92
CA ASP A 324 0.59 26.20 -22.30
C ASP A 324 0.31 24.90 -23.05
N GLN A 325 0.92 23.79 -22.62
CA GLN A 325 0.73 22.46 -23.19
C GLN A 325 -0.62 21.81 -22.79
N ILE A 326 -1.28 22.29 -21.74
CA ILE A 326 -2.55 21.75 -21.27
C ILE A 326 -3.67 22.21 -22.21
N THR A 327 -4.29 21.27 -22.93
CA THR A 327 -5.37 21.57 -23.87
C THR A 327 -6.75 21.21 -23.34
N LYS A 328 -6.81 20.47 -22.23
CA LYS A 328 -8.05 19.97 -21.62
C LYS A 328 -8.02 20.07 -20.09
N ILE A 329 -9.13 20.54 -19.53
CA ILE A 329 -9.38 20.58 -18.08
C ILE A 329 -10.58 19.69 -17.78
N GLY A 330 -10.40 18.72 -16.89
CA GLY A 330 -11.42 17.75 -16.52
C GLY A 330 -12.56 18.33 -15.67
N GLU A 331 -13.61 17.54 -15.51
CA GLU A 331 -14.75 17.87 -14.63
C GLU A 331 -14.27 18.10 -13.19
N SER A 332 -14.77 19.15 -12.54
CA SER A 332 -14.48 19.46 -11.15
C SER A 332 -12.98 19.58 -10.82
N CYS A 333 -12.14 19.88 -11.82
CA CYS A 333 -10.67 19.87 -11.70
C CYS A 333 -10.15 20.64 -10.47
N PHE A 334 -10.70 21.83 -10.21
CA PHE A 334 -10.32 22.70 -9.08
C PHE A 334 -11.41 22.78 -8.01
N TYR A 335 -12.34 21.81 -7.97
CA TYR A 335 -13.48 21.85 -7.08
C TYR A 335 -13.06 22.00 -5.61
N GLN A 336 -13.63 22.97 -4.88
CA GLN A 336 -13.28 23.27 -3.47
C GLN A 336 -11.80 23.61 -3.21
N SER A 337 -11.01 23.90 -4.23
CA SER A 337 -9.64 24.40 -4.03
C SER A 337 -9.65 25.81 -3.41
N THR A 338 -8.56 26.16 -2.72
CA THR A 338 -8.41 27.48 -2.08
C THR A 338 -7.64 28.49 -2.93
N ILE A 339 -7.49 28.22 -4.23
CA ILE A 339 -6.77 29.09 -5.18
C ILE A 339 -7.45 30.45 -5.26
N LYS A 340 -6.67 31.52 -5.06
CA LYS A 340 -7.16 32.90 -5.13
C LYS A 340 -7.08 33.47 -6.53
N ARG A 341 -6.03 33.13 -7.29
CA ARG A 341 -5.82 33.63 -8.64
C ARG A 341 -5.44 32.51 -9.59
N ILE A 342 -6.11 32.43 -10.73
CA ILE A 342 -5.91 31.36 -11.71
C ILE A 342 -5.82 31.92 -13.13
N TRP A 343 -4.84 31.44 -13.90
CA TRP A 343 -4.59 31.86 -15.28
C TRP A 343 -4.85 30.70 -16.23
N PHE A 344 -5.77 30.92 -17.17
CA PHE A 344 -6.05 30.00 -18.27
C PHE A 344 -5.55 30.56 -19.60
N HIS A 345 -4.79 29.75 -20.32
CA HIS A 345 -4.28 30.11 -21.64
C HIS A 345 -5.25 29.67 -22.76
N LYS A 346 -5.15 30.34 -23.91
CA LYS A 346 -6.03 30.15 -25.07
C LYS A 346 -5.99 28.76 -25.72
N ASN A 347 -4.95 27.95 -25.45
CA ASN A 347 -4.84 26.63 -26.08
C ASN A 347 -5.74 25.57 -25.41
N ILE A 348 -6.32 25.90 -24.25
CA ILE A 348 -7.33 25.04 -23.62
C ILE A 348 -8.59 25.06 -24.49
N SER A 349 -8.87 23.91 -25.09
CA SER A 349 -9.96 23.67 -26.05
C SER A 349 -11.15 22.94 -25.44
N SER A 350 -10.97 22.32 -24.27
CA SER A 350 -12.01 21.59 -23.55
C SER A 350 -12.00 21.96 -22.06
N LEU A 351 -13.15 22.36 -21.55
CA LEU A 351 -13.38 22.64 -20.14
C LEU A 351 -14.44 21.67 -19.60
N GLY A 352 -14.13 21.02 -18.49
CA GLY A 352 -15.04 20.11 -17.81
C GLY A 352 -16.09 20.82 -16.99
N LEU A 353 -17.19 20.13 -16.74
CA LEU A 353 -18.28 20.59 -15.88
C LEU A 353 -17.75 20.99 -14.49
N GLY A 354 -18.16 22.14 -13.97
CA GLY A 354 -17.83 22.59 -12.61
C GLY A 354 -16.34 22.79 -12.34
N PHE A 355 -15.50 23.00 -13.37
CA PHE A 355 -14.04 22.99 -13.23
C PHE A 355 -13.50 23.95 -12.15
N ILE A 356 -14.17 25.07 -11.87
CA ILE A 356 -13.84 26.03 -10.80
C ILE A 356 -14.92 26.16 -9.71
N ASN A 357 -15.87 25.23 -9.63
CA ASN A 357 -16.95 25.34 -8.64
C ASN A 357 -16.43 25.09 -7.21
N GLY A 358 -17.13 25.62 -6.21
CA GLY A 358 -16.75 25.48 -4.80
C GLY A 358 -15.49 26.24 -4.39
N MET A 359 -14.83 26.97 -5.30
CA MET A 359 -13.65 27.78 -5.00
C MET A 359 -14.04 29.05 -4.23
N SER A 360 -14.29 28.92 -2.93
CA SER A 360 -14.79 30.00 -2.07
C SER A 360 -13.81 31.17 -1.87
N ASN A 361 -12.52 30.94 -2.12
CA ASN A 361 -11.45 31.92 -1.96
C ASN A 361 -11.01 32.54 -3.29
N LEU A 362 -11.65 32.18 -4.40
CA LEU A 362 -11.29 32.72 -5.71
C LEU A 362 -11.55 34.23 -5.73
N GLU A 363 -10.53 34.98 -6.12
CA GLU A 363 -10.56 36.44 -6.23
C GLU A 363 -10.47 36.86 -7.70
N GLU A 364 -9.59 36.22 -8.48
CA GLU A 364 -9.27 36.64 -9.85
C GLU A 364 -9.14 35.44 -10.80
N VAL A 365 -9.80 35.55 -11.96
CA VAL A 365 -9.67 34.61 -13.07
C VAL A 365 -9.11 35.38 -14.25
N HIS A 366 -7.92 34.98 -14.71
CA HIS A 366 -7.25 35.57 -15.86
C HIS A 366 -7.35 34.63 -17.04
N ILE A 367 -7.72 35.16 -18.20
CA ILE A 367 -7.92 34.34 -19.39
C ILE A 367 -7.34 35.01 -20.62
N THR A 368 -6.83 34.20 -21.57
CA THR A 368 -6.30 34.70 -22.85
C THR A 368 -7.11 34.31 -24.08
N TRP A 369 -8.30 33.70 -23.91
CA TRP A 369 -9.19 33.44 -25.03
C TRP A 369 -9.79 34.75 -25.56
N ALA A 370 -9.62 35.02 -26.85
CA ALA A 370 -10.28 36.16 -27.50
C ALA A 370 -11.79 35.94 -27.64
N ILE A 371 -12.21 34.68 -27.78
CA ILE A 371 -13.61 34.27 -27.89
C ILE A 371 -13.95 33.43 -26.66
N PRO A 372 -14.97 33.81 -25.85
CA PRO A 372 -15.37 33.05 -24.67
C PRO A 372 -15.75 31.60 -25.03
N PRO A 373 -15.17 30.59 -24.36
CA PRO A 373 -15.62 29.20 -24.51
C PRO A 373 -17.09 29.02 -24.14
N ALA A 374 -17.78 28.04 -24.75
CA ALA A 374 -19.17 27.75 -24.41
C ALA A 374 -19.28 27.28 -22.94
N ALA A 375 -20.04 28.01 -22.11
CA ALA A 375 -20.05 27.80 -20.66
C ALA A 375 -21.42 27.47 -20.04
N ASN A 376 -22.45 27.17 -20.84
CA ASN A 376 -23.81 26.94 -20.36
C ASN A 376 -23.91 25.83 -19.31
N SER A 377 -23.11 24.77 -19.46
CA SER A 377 -23.02 23.67 -18.50
C SER A 377 -21.87 23.85 -17.52
N LEU A 378 -20.81 24.62 -17.84
CA LEU A 378 -19.57 24.64 -17.06
C LEU A 378 -19.74 25.11 -15.61
N PHE A 379 -20.71 25.99 -15.33
CA PHE A 379 -20.95 26.54 -13.98
C PHE A 379 -22.23 25.97 -13.34
N ASN A 380 -22.60 24.72 -13.63
CA ASN A 380 -23.83 24.15 -13.09
C ASN A 380 -23.71 23.81 -11.59
N ASP A 381 -24.68 24.27 -10.79
CA ASP A 381 -24.67 24.16 -9.32
C ASP A 381 -25.07 22.76 -8.79
N ILE A 382 -25.47 21.84 -9.67
CA ILE A 382 -25.92 20.49 -9.31
C ILE A 382 -24.93 19.46 -9.85
N LEU A 383 -24.17 18.84 -8.94
CA LEU A 383 -23.49 17.57 -9.19
C LEU A 383 -24.16 16.47 -8.37
N ILE A 384 -24.44 15.35 -9.02
CA ILE A 384 -24.84 14.12 -8.33
C ILE A 384 -23.55 13.40 -7.98
N SER A 385 -23.23 13.28 -6.69
CA SER A 385 -22.09 12.46 -6.28
C SER A 385 -22.29 11.00 -6.71
N PRO A 386 -21.21 10.22 -6.92
CA PRO A 386 -21.31 8.77 -7.15
C PRO A 386 -22.08 8.01 -6.05
N LEU A 387 -22.19 8.62 -4.86
CA LEU A 387 -22.92 8.12 -3.69
C LEU A 387 -24.40 8.53 -3.64
N GLY A 388 -24.93 9.17 -4.70
CA GLY A 388 -26.34 9.57 -4.80
C GLY A 388 -26.75 10.73 -3.90
N LYS A 389 -25.81 11.37 -3.20
CA LYS A 389 -26.07 12.59 -2.43
C LYS A 389 -25.82 13.83 -3.29
N PRO A 390 -26.70 14.85 -3.25
CA PRO A 390 -26.40 16.13 -3.89
C PRO A 390 -25.19 16.74 -3.18
N GLU A 391 -24.07 16.88 -3.90
CA GLU A 391 -22.98 17.74 -3.46
C GLU A 391 -23.30 19.15 -3.96
N TYR A 392 -23.31 20.11 -3.02
CA TYR A 392 -23.57 21.51 -3.35
C TYR A 392 -22.38 22.09 -4.11
N ASN A 393 -22.42 21.94 -5.43
CA ASN A 393 -21.41 22.39 -6.36
C ASN A 393 -21.56 23.89 -6.66
N LYS A 394 -21.66 24.73 -5.61
CA LYS A 394 -21.93 26.16 -5.78
C LYS A 394 -20.86 26.79 -6.65
N SER A 395 -21.29 27.47 -7.71
CA SER A 395 -20.44 28.32 -8.52
C SER A 395 -19.65 29.33 -7.65
N PRO A 396 -18.51 29.84 -8.15
CA PRO A 396 -17.83 30.97 -7.51
C PRO A 396 -18.79 32.15 -7.27
N ASP A 397 -18.46 32.99 -6.29
CA ASP A 397 -19.19 34.23 -6.04
C ASP A 397 -18.91 35.25 -7.15
N PHE A 398 -19.63 35.13 -8.28
CA PHE A 398 -19.42 35.92 -9.48
C PHE A 398 -19.61 37.44 -9.30
N GLU A 399 -20.21 37.88 -8.18
CA GLU A 399 -20.29 39.28 -7.79
C GLU A 399 -18.93 39.81 -7.31
N LYS A 400 -18.15 38.95 -6.64
CA LYS A 400 -16.85 39.30 -6.04
C LYS A 400 -15.66 38.99 -6.95
N VAL A 401 -15.72 37.89 -7.69
CA VAL A 401 -14.61 37.44 -8.54
C VAL A 401 -14.43 38.39 -9.72
N LYS A 402 -13.19 38.86 -9.92
CA LYS A 402 -12.80 39.63 -11.10
C LYS A 402 -12.42 38.69 -12.24
N LEU A 403 -12.98 38.94 -13.42
CA LEU A 403 -12.62 38.25 -14.64
C LEU A 403 -11.78 39.19 -15.51
N PHE A 404 -10.51 38.86 -15.68
CA PHE A 404 -9.58 39.58 -16.55
C PHE A 404 -9.55 38.92 -17.92
N VAL A 405 -9.89 39.67 -18.96
CA VAL A 405 -10.05 39.20 -20.34
C VAL A 405 -9.16 39.99 -21.30
N PRO A 406 -8.83 39.48 -22.50
CA PRO A 406 -8.00 40.23 -23.44
C PRO A 406 -8.63 41.56 -23.85
N LYS A 407 -7.79 42.58 -24.03
CA LYS A 407 -8.20 43.89 -24.54
C LYS A 407 -9.15 43.82 -25.75
N GLY A 408 -10.25 44.57 -25.70
CA GLY A 408 -11.27 44.62 -26.74
C GLY A 408 -12.28 43.47 -26.75
N THR A 409 -12.23 42.54 -25.79
CA THR A 409 -13.10 41.35 -25.78
C THR A 409 -14.21 41.40 -24.72
N SER A 410 -14.25 42.42 -23.86
CA SER A 410 -15.19 42.46 -22.72
C SER A 410 -16.67 42.36 -23.14
N ILE A 411 -17.04 42.91 -24.29
CA ILE A 411 -18.41 42.83 -24.82
C ILE A 411 -18.79 41.37 -25.13
N ALA A 412 -17.85 40.58 -25.68
CA ALA A 412 -18.10 39.17 -25.97
C ALA A 412 -18.37 38.38 -24.68
N TYR A 413 -17.57 38.60 -23.64
CA TYR A 413 -17.74 37.94 -22.33
C TYR A 413 -19.03 38.37 -21.61
N LYS A 414 -19.41 39.64 -21.69
CA LYS A 414 -20.68 40.15 -21.13
C LYS A 414 -21.92 39.53 -21.77
N ASN A 415 -21.81 39.06 -23.01
CA ASN A 415 -22.92 38.43 -23.75
C ASN A 415 -22.87 36.90 -23.73
N ALA A 416 -21.71 36.30 -23.43
CA ALA A 416 -21.54 34.86 -23.42
C ALA A 416 -22.21 34.23 -22.20
N ALA A 417 -22.99 33.17 -22.43
CA ALA A 417 -23.64 32.44 -21.35
C ALA A 417 -22.60 31.79 -20.41
N GLY A 418 -22.92 31.73 -19.11
CA GLY A 418 -21.96 31.42 -18.05
C GLY A 418 -21.07 32.61 -17.69
N TRP A 419 -20.26 33.10 -18.65
CA TRP A 419 -19.32 34.20 -18.43
C TRP A 419 -19.98 35.54 -18.07
N LYS A 420 -21.18 35.81 -18.59
CA LYS A 420 -21.99 36.99 -18.25
C LYS A 420 -22.36 37.07 -16.76
N ASN A 421 -22.15 36.00 -15.99
CA ASN A 421 -22.43 35.98 -14.56
C ASN A 421 -21.39 36.80 -13.79
N PHE A 422 -20.13 36.87 -14.26
CA PHE A 422 -19.09 37.72 -13.66
C PHE A 422 -19.47 39.19 -13.77
N LYS A 423 -19.60 39.89 -12.64
CA LYS A 423 -19.97 41.32 -12.63
C LYS A 423 -18.80 42.25 -12.85
N GLN A 424 -17.60 41.79 -12.54
CA GLN A 424 -16.38 42.57 -12.63
C GLN A 424 -15.51 42.03 -13.78
N ILE A 425 -15.83 42.44 -15.02
CA ILE A 425 -15.05 42.08 -16.22
C ILE A 425 -14.10 43.23 -16.56
N ILE A 426 -12.79 42.95 -16.51
CA ILE A 426 -11.69 43.90 -16.69
C ILE A 426 -10.90 43.48 -17.94
N GLU A 427 -10.53 44.45 -18.78
CA GLU A 427 -9.66 44.20 -19.92
C GLU A 427 -8.19 44.39 -19.53
N GLU A 428 -7.35 43.42 -19.87
CA GLU A 428 -5.89 43.47 -19.72
C GLU A 428 -5.14 43.21 -21.03
#